data_AF-A0A7C3X338-F1
#
_entry.id   AF-A0A7C3X338-F1
#
_cell.length_a   1.000
_cell.length_b   1.000
_cell.length_c   1.000
_cell.angle_alpha   90.00
_cell.angle_beta   90.00
_cell.angle_gamma   90.00
#
_symmetry.space_group_name_H-M   'P 1'
#
loop_
_entity.id
_entity.type
_entity.pdbx_description
1 polymer ?
#
loop_
_entity_poly.entity_id
_entity_poly.type
_entity_poly.pdbx_seq_one_letter_code
_entity_poly.pdbx_strand_id
1 'polypeptide(L)'
;MVAVVAVGWGLRPPPAVAAPSPPRVHARAAVIIDQRSGYVLYARNADLRLPMASTTKIMTGLLVLRQVSDLDAVVTVRADATTVGEDEIWLVPGEQLT
;
A
#
# COMPACT_ATOMS: atom_id res chain seq x y z
N MET A 1 -67.14 7.10 -12.50
CA MET A 1 -66.03 6.14 -12.31
C MET A 1 -65.08 6.32 -13.48
N VAL A 2 -64.07 7.18 -13.32
CA VAL A 2 -63.10 7.49 -14.39
C VAL A 2 -61.76 6.88 -13.97
N ALA A 3 -61.32 5.86 -14.70
CA ALA A 3 -59.99 5.31 -14.55
C ALA A 3 -59.01 6.27 -15.23
N VAL A 4 -58.16 6.92 -14.45
CA VAL A 4 -57.02 7.67 -14.97
C VAL A 4 -55.92 6.66 -15.29
N VAL A 5 -55.70 6.41 -16.58
CA VAL A 5 -54.51 5.68 -17.05
C VAL A 5 -53.37 6.68 -17.15
N ALA A 6 -52.46 6.65 -16.17
CA ALA A 6 -51.21 7.39 -16.26
C ALA A 6 -50.30 6.70 -17.28
N VAL A 7 -50.16 7.30 -18.46
CA VAL A 7 -49.09 6.95 -19.41
C VAL A 7 -47.78 7.52 -18.84
N GLY A 8 -47.23 6.83 -17.86
CA GLY A 8 -45.91 7.13 -17.31
C GLY A 8 -44.87 6.78 -18.35
N TRP A 9 -44.19 7.79 -18.89
CA TRP A 9 -43.01 7.58 -19.73
C TRP A 9 -42.00 6.78 -18.89
N GLY A 10 -41.81 5.52 -19.27
CA GLY A 10 -41.05 4.54 -18.50
C GLY A 10 -39.58 4.93 -18.41
N LEU A 11 -39.22 5.67 -17.36
CA LEU A 11 -37.85 5.73 -16.89
C LEU A 11 -37.54 4.37 -16.27
N ARG A 12 -37.11 3.42 -17.11
CA ARG A 12 -36.50 2.19 -16.63
C ARG A 12 -35.27 2.61 -15.82
N PRO A 13 -35.22 2.35 -14.50
CA PRO A 13 -34.02 2.66 -13.75
C PRO A 13 -32.84 1.95 -14.42
N PRO A 14 -31.67 2.60 -14.55
CA PRO A 14 -30.51 1.96 -15.12
C PRO A 14 -30.28 0.63 -14.37
N PRO A 15 -29.87 -0.44 -15.07
CA PRO A 15 -29.61 -1.71 -14.41
C PRO A 15 -28.62 -1.46 -13.28
N ALA A 16 -29.02 -1.80 -12.06
CA ALA A 16 -28.15 -1.69 -10.90
C ALA A 16 -26.96 -2.62 -11.13
N VAL A 17 -25.80 -2.05 -11.42
CA VAL A 17 -24.55 -2.82 -11.49
C VAL A 17 -24.24 -3.22 -10.05
N ALA A 18 -24.30 -4.53 -9.77
CA ALA A 18 -23.95 -5.06 -8.47
C ALA A 18 -22.49 -4.70 -8.17
N ALA A 19 -22.23 -4.09 -7.01
CA ALA A 19 -20.88 -3.88 -6.55
C ALA A 19 -20.16 -5.24 -6.40
N PRO A 20 -18.87 -5.33 -6.77
CA PRO A 20 -18.12 -6.56 -6.61
C PRO A 20 -18.07 -6.97 -5.14
N SER A 21 -18.17 -8.27 -4.87
CA SER A 21 -17.98 -8.81 -3.53
C SER A 21 -16.57 -8.47 -3.02
N PRO A 22 -16.40 -8.12 -1.74
CA PRO A 22 -15.10 -7.80 -1.19
C PRO A 22 -14.16 -9.02 -1.24
N PRO A 23 -12.84 -8.82 -1.39
CA PRO A 23 -11.88 -9.91 -1.42
C PRO A 23 -11.86 -10.67 -0.08
N ARG A 24 -11.64 -11.98 -0.15
CA ARG A 24 -11.39 -12.80 1.04
C ARG A 24 -9.89 -12.73 1.36
N VAL A 25 -9.56 -12.14 2.50
CA VAL A 25 -8.18 -12.03 2.98
C VAL A 25 -8.03 -12.65 4.37
N HIS A 26 -6.96 -13.40 4.58
CA HIS A 26 -6.66 -14.04 5.87
C HIS A 26 -5.89 -13.12 6.83
N ALA A 27 -5.34 -12.00 6.34
CA ALA A 27 -4.51 -11.06 7.11
C ALA A 27 -5.29 -10.32 8.21
N ARG A 28 -4.66 -10.09 9.37
CA ARG A 28 -5.26 -9.37 10.52
C ARG A 28 -5.74 -7.95 10.17
N ALA A 29 -5.00 -7.29 9.28
CA ALA A 29 -5.34 -5.99 8.69
C ALA A 29 -4.96 -5.98 7.21
N ALA A 30 -5.68 -5.19 6.40
CA ALA A 30 -5.42 -4.98 4.98
C ALA A 30 -6.03 -3.67 4.49
N VAL A 31 -5.42 -3.02 3.51
CA VAL A 31 -5.96 -1.84 2.84
C VAL A 31 -5.56 -1.85 1.37
N ILE A 32 -6.47 -1.45 0.48
CA ILE A 32 -6.22 -1.21 -0.94
C ILE A 32 -6.64 0.22 -1.24
N ILE A 33 -5.72 0.99 -1.81
CA ILE A 33 -5.89 2.41 -2.10
C ILE A 33 -5.67 2.60 -3.59
N ASP A 34 -6.56 3.33 -4.25
CA ASP A 34 -6.29 3.84 -5.60
C ASP A 34 -5.18 4.88 -5.51
N GLN A 35 -4.03 4.60 -6.15
CA GLN A 35 -2.84 5.44 -6.04
C GLN A 35 -3.07 6.89 -6.52
N ARG A 36 -3.94 7.09 -7.52
CA ARG A 36 -4.16 8.41 -8.14
C ARG A 36 -5.05 9.30 -7.29
N SER A 37 -6.17 8.77 -6.83
CA SER A 37 -7.18 9.52 -6.07
C SER A 37 -6.99 9.46 -4.55
N GLY A 38 -6.24 8.48 -4.06
CA GLY A 38 -6.16 8.15 -2.64
C GLY A 38 -7.42 7.48 -2.09
N TYR A 39 -8.38 7.11 -2.95
CA TYR A 39 -9.62 6.48 -2.51
C TYR A 39 -9.38 5.07 -1.97
N VAL A 40 -9.93 4.77 -0.81
CA VAL A 40 -9.86 3.44 -0.20
C VAL A 40 -10.85 2.52 -0.90
N LEU A 41 -10.32 1.59 -1.71
CA LEU A 41 -11.11 0.60 -2.44
C LEU A 41 -11.54 -0.57 -1.53
N TYR A 42 -10.72 -0.87 -0.51
CA TYR A 42 -10.98 -1.90 0.48
C TYR A 42 -10.21 -1.61 1.76
N ALA A 43 -10.82 -1.87 2.91
CA ALA A 43 -10.16 -1.78 4.21
C ALA A 43 -10.66 -2.87 5.16
N ARG A 44 -9.74 -3.45 5.92
CA ARG A 44 -9.99 -4.32 7.06
C ARG A 44 -9.02 -3.93 8.16
N ASN A 45 -9.52 -3.38 9.28
CA ASN A 45 -8.70 -2.94 10.41
C ASN A 45 -7.49 -2.08 10.01
N ALA A 46 -7.65 -1.16 9.04
CA ALA A 46 -6.53 -0.48 8.40
C ALA A 46 -5.66 0.34 9.38
N ASP A 47 -6.26 0.91 10.43
CA ASP A 47 -5.57 1.71 11.45
C ASP A 47 -5.09 0.90 12.66
N LEU A 48 -5.26 -0.44 12.64
CA LEU A 48 -4.80 -1.30 13.72
C LEU A 48 -3.27 -1.32 13.76
N ARG A 49 -2.69 -0.88 14.87
CA ARG A 49 -1.24 -0.93 15.08
C ARG A 49 -0.75 -2.38 15.15
N LEU A 50 0.15 -2.74 14.25
CA LEU A 50 0.76 -4.06 14.14
C LEU A 50 2.28 -3.93 13.98
N PRO A 51 3.08 -4.91 14.42
CA PRO A 51 4.49 -4.98 14.08
C PRO A 51 4.67 -5.00 12.55
N MET A 52 5.49 -4.10 12.03
CA MET A 52 5.69 -3.90 10.59
C MET A 52 6.74 -4.84 9.99
N ALA A 53 7.60 -5.45 10.84
CA ALA A 53 8.76 -6.24 10.40
C ALA A 53 9.55 -5.50 9.30
N SER A 54 10.03 -6.21 8.28
CA SER A 54 10.81 -5.63 7.18
C SER A 54 10.08 -4.57 6.36
N THR A 55 8.75 -4.41 6.43
CA THR A 55 8.06 -3.31 5.73
C THR A 55 8.46 -1.93 6.25
N THR A 56 9.06 -1.86 7.45
CA THR A 56 9.74 -0.66 7.98
C THR A 56 10.75 -0.07 6.98
N LYS A 57 11.40 -0.91 6.17
CA LYS A 57 12.40 -0.51 5.17
C LYS A 57 11.83 0.43 4.08
N ILE A 58 10.50 0.47 3.88
CA ILE A 58 9.85 1.44 2.97
C ILE A 58 10.13 2.88 3.45
N MET A 59 10.00 3.16 4.74
CA MET A 59 10.29 4.48 5.29
C MET A 59 11.79 4.80 5.22
N THR A 60 12.65 3.81 5.50
CA THR A 60 14.10 3.97 5.37
C THR A 60 14.49 4.36 3.94
N GLY A 61 13.99 3.63 2.93
CA GLY A 61 14.21 3.97 1.53
C GLY A 61 13.67 5.35 1.15
N LEU A 62 12.49 5.73 1.64
CA LEU A 62 11.95 7.07 1.42
C LEU A 62 12.85 8.16 2.00
N LEU A 63 13.42 7.97 3.19
CA LEU A 63 14.35 8.94 3.78
C LEU A 63 15.63 9.05 2.95
N VAL A 64 16.20 7.93 2.50
CA VAL A 64 17.36 7.92 1.60
C VAL A 64 17.07 8.73 0.34
N LEU A 65 15.97 8.43 -0.36
CA LEU A 65 15.57 9.14 -1.59
C LEU A 65 15.27 10.63 -1.38
N ARG A 66 14.98 11.06 -0.15
CA ARG A 66 14.68 12.46 0.18
C ARG A 66 15.91 13.25 0.61
N GLN A 67 16.88 12.59 1.24
CA GLN A 67 18.00 13.25 1.93
C GLN A 67 19.34 13.03 1.24
N VAL A 68 19.51 11.92 0.52
CA VAL A 68 20.72 11.61 -0.22
C VAL A 68 20.59 12.19 -1.63
N SER A 69 21.52 13.08 -1.98
CA SER A 69 21.51 13.79 -3.27
C SER A 69 22.09 12.96 -4.42
N ASP A 70 22.98 12.02 -4.11
CA ASP A 70 23.65 11.15 -5.08
C ASP A 70 23.50 9.71 -4.63
N LEU A 71 22.65 8.96 -5.33
CA LEU A 71 22.37 7.55 -5.03
C LEU A 71 23.44 6.62 -5.62
N ASP A 72 24.30 7.12 -6.50
CA ASP A 72 25.42 6.37 -7.07
C ASP A 72 26.71 6.64 -6.28
N ALA A 73 26.63 7.43 -5.20
CA ALA A 73 27.75 7.70 -4.32
C ALA A 73 28.24 6.40 -3.67
N VAL A 74 29.55 6.17 -3.73
CA VAL A 74 30.18 5.04 -3.06
C VAL A 74 30.06 5.21 -1.55
N VAL A 75 29.41 4.26 -0.88
CA VAL A 75 29.28 4.18 0.56
C VAL A 75 30.25 3.15 1.11
N THR A 76 31.00 3.51 2.16
CA THR A 76 31.84 2.56 2.89
C THR A 76 31.07 1.93 4.04
N VAL A 77 31.03 0.59 4.07
CA VAL A 77 30.38 -0.18 5.14
C VAL A 77 31.12 0.05 6.45
N ARG A 78 30.40 0.54 7.45
CA ARG A 78 30.90 0.65 8.83
C ARG A 78 30.82 -0.70 9.54
N ALA A 79 31.75 -0.94 10.46
CA ALA A 79 31.80 -2.20 11.21
C ALA A 79 30.53 -2.50 12.03
N ASP A 80 29.79 -1.47 12.48
CA ASP A 80 28.54 -1.65 13.21
C ASP A 80 27.36 -2.02 12.30
N ALA A 81 27.45 -1.75 10.99
CA ALA A 81 26.42 -2.15 10.03
C ALA A 81 26.42 -3.66 9.78
N THR A 82 27.49 -4.38 10.14
CA THR A 82 27.66 -5.82 9.90
C THR A 82 27.30 -6.68 11.11
N THR A 83 26.78 -6.10 12.18
CA THR A 83 26.42 -6.83 13.41
C THR A 83 24.92 -7.14 13.52
N VAL A 84 24.15 -6.91 12.44
CA VAL A 84 22.69 -7.03 12.43
C VAL A 84 22.29 -8.43 11.95
N GLY A 85 22.02 -9.35 12.88
CA GLY A 85 21.78 -10.79 12.63
C GLY A 85 20.43 -11.21 12.04
N GLU A 86 19.84 -10.43 11.13
CA GLU A 86 18.54 -10.71 10.50
C GLU A 86 18.72 -11.10 9.02
N ASP A 87 17.76 -10.81 8.12
CA ASP A 87 17.95 -10.93 6.68
C ASP A 87 19.08 -9.98 6.20
N GLU A 88 20.19 -10.56 5.78
CA GLU A 88 21.44 -9.87 5.45
C GLU A 88 21.82 -9.97 3.97
N ILE A 89 22.61 -9.00 3.51
CA ILE A 89 23.29 -9.02 2.21
C ILE A 89 24.80 -9.34 2.34
N TRP A 90 25.24 -9.76 3.54
CA TRP A 90 26.60 -10.22 3.85
C TRP A 90 27.71 -9.16 3.66
N LEU A 91 27.44 -7.93 4.10
CA LEU A 91 28.40 -6.83 4.04
C LEU A 91 29.67 -7.09 4.86
N VAL A 92 30.81 -6.64 4.36
CA VAL A 92 32.11 -6.70 5.06
C VAL A 92 32.55 -5.30 5.51
N PRO A 93 33.11 -5.11 6.73
CA PRO A 93 33.60 -3.80 7.15
C PRO A 93 34.66 -3.23 6.19
N GLY A 94 34.48 -1.98 5.78
CA GLY A 94 35.36 -1.32 4.81
C GLY A 94 35.03 -1.63 3.34
N GLU A 95 34.09 -2.53 3.07
CA GLU A 95 33.56 -2.75 1.72
C GLU A 95 32.98 -1.43 1.16
N GLN A 96 33.14 -1.24 -0.14
CA GLN A 96 32.66 -0.07 -0.86
C GLN A 96 31.65 -0.50 -1.91
N LEU A 97 30.46 0.10 -1.84
CA LEU A 97 29.32 -0.23 -2.72
C LEU A 97 28.54 1.03 -3.06
N THR A 98 27.76 0.96 -4.14
CA THR A 98 26.78 1.96 -4.57
C THR A 98 25.38 1.44 -4.31
#